data_AF-A0A0C2FV77-F1
#
_entry.id   AF-A0A0C2FV77-F1
#
_cell.length_a   1.000
_cell.length_b   1.000
_cell.length_c   1.000
_cell.angle_alpha   90.00
_cell.angle_beta   90.00
_cell.angle_gamma   90.00
#
_symmetry.space_group_name_H-M   'P 1'
#
loop_
_entity.id
_entity.type
_entity.pdbx_description
1 polymer ?
#
loop_
_entity_poly.entity_id
_entity_poly.type
_entity_poly.pdbx_seq_one_letter_code
_entity_poly.pdbx_strand_id
1 'polypeptide(L)'
;GVLLAIVLQYTIPISSTKAFNCKNTLISDGWREEVLKEHNKYRRRLSKGLETGKTKLLPPAKNINELSWDCNIEALAFQQALTCKDPPTVPAPPNVAHKFGVAMEK
;
A
#
# COMPACT_ATOMS: atom_id res chain seq x y z
N GLY A 1 30.21 -2.92 48.10
CA GLY A 1 30.08 -3.10 46.64
C GLY A 1 28.63 -3.30 46.29
N VAL A 2 28.09 -2.47 45.40
CA VAL A 2 26.90 -2.78 44.61
C VAL A 2 27.21 -2.23 43.22
N LEU A 3 27.49 -3.14 42.28
CA LEU A 3 27.78 -2.84 40.89
C LEU A 3 26.51 -2.29 40.23
N LEU A 4 26.59 -1.08 39.65
CA LEU A 4 25.58 -0.56 38.73
C LEU A 4 25.49 -1.48 37.50
N ALA A 5 24.41 -2.25 37.39
CA ALA A 5 24.04 -2.87 36.13
C ALA A 5 23.30 -1.82 35.29
N ILE A 6 24.02 -1.10 34.44
CA ILE A 6 23.40 -0.27 33.40
C ILE A 6 22.83 -1.23 32.35
N VAL A 7 21.56 -1.57 32.50
CA VAL A 7 20.82 -2.32 31.48
C VAL A 7 20.58 -1.36 30.32
N LEU A 8 21.35 -1.49 29.24
CA LEU A 8 21.02 -0.87 27.95
C LEU A 8 19.68 -1.45 27.50
N GLN A 9 18.60 -0.74 27.81
CA GLN A 9 17.26 -1.05 27.32
C GLN A 9 17.23 -0.71 25.82
N TYR A 10 17.60 -1.68 24.99
CA TYR A 10 17.37 -1.62 23.55
C TYR A 10 15.87 -1.73 23.31
N THR A 11 15.18 -0.58 23.34
CA THR A 11 13.76 -0.51 22.97
C THR A 11 13.66 -0.70 21.46
N ILE A 12 13.33 -1.91 21.03
CA ILE A 12 12.99 -2.17 19.64
C ILE A 12 11.72 -1.35 19.35
N PRO A 13 11.72 -0.44 18.36
CA PRO A 13 10.50 0.25 17.98
C PRO A 13 9.51 -0.80 17.47
N ILE A 14 8.45 -1.03 18.23
CA ILE A 14 7.33 -1.87 17.77
C ILE A 14 6.62 -1.05 16.70
N SER A 15 6.95 -1.32 15.44
CA SER A 15 6.25 -0.74 14.30
C SER A 15 4.84 -1.32 14.26
N SER A 16 3.89 -0.60 14.85
CA SER A 16 2.47 -0.95 14.79
C SER A 16 1.99 -0.78 13.36
N THR A 17 1.77 -1.87 12.64
CA THR A 17 1.18 -1.86 11.30
C THR A 17 -0.26 -1.36 11.37
N LYS A 18 -0.70 -0.54 10.42
CA LYS A 18 -2.12 -0.15 10.34
C LYS A 18 -3.02 -1.38 10.25
N ALA A 19 -4.06 -1.45 11.08
CA ALA A 19 -5.03 -2.54 11.04
C ALA A 19 -5.96 -2.38 9.82
N PHE A 20 -5.82 -3.26 8.82
CA PHE A 20 -6.68 -3.26 7.63
C PHE A 20 -7.94 -4.10 7.82
N ASN A 21 -7.92 -5.03 8.78
CA ASN A 21 -9.06 -5.90 9.13
C ASN A 21 -9.57 -6.75 7.94
N CYS A 22 -8.69 -7.12 7.02
CA CYS A 22 -9.02 -8.02 5.92
C CYS A 22 -9.00 -9.48 6.38
N LYS A 23 -9.87 -10.31 5.80
CA LYS A 23 -10.02 -11.74 6.20
C LYS A 23 -8.86 -12.62 5.76
N ASN A 24 -8.14 -12.23 4.71
CA ASN A 24 -7.05 -13.03 4.16
C ASN A 24 -5.82 -12.95 5.08
N THR A 25 -5.41 -14.08 5.61
CA THR A 25 -4.28 -14.20 6.55
C THR A 25 -2.94 -14.45 5.86
N LEU A 26 -2.93 -14.65 4.53
CA LEU A 26 -1.69 -14.98 3.79
C LEU A 26 -0.79 -13.78 3.52
N ILE A 27 -1.35 -12.56 3.58
CA ILE A 27 -0.56 -11.32 3.58
C ILE A 27 -0.81 -10.56 4.88
N SER A 28 0.26 -9.99 5.44
CA SER A 28 0.19 -9.23 6.67
C SER A 28 -0.29 -7.80 6.43
N ASP A 29 -0.78 -7.16 7.48
CA ASP A 29 -1.14 -5.73 7.44
C ASP A 29 0.06 -4.82 7.14
N GLY A 30 1.26 -5.21 7.58
CA GLY A 30 2.49 -4.52 7.18
C GLY A 30 2.73 -4.59 5.67
N TRP A 31 2.43 -5.72 5.03
CA TRP A 31 2.56 -5.84 3.58
C TRP A 31 1.51 -4.99 2.84
N ARG A 32 0.26 -4.98 3.33
CA ARG A 32 -0.79 -4.09 2.81
C ARG A 32 -0.40 -2.62 2.91
N GLU A 33 0.18 -2.23 4.04
CA GLU A 33 0.66 -0.87 4.28
C GLU A 33 1.77 -0.47 3.31
N GLU A 34 2.79 -1.31 3.14
CA GLU A 34 3.89 -1.03 2.21
C GLU A 34 3.42 -0.93 0.76
N VAL A 35 2.56 -1.85 0.31
CA VAL A 35 1.99 -1.78 -1.06
C VAL A 35 1.19 -0.50 -1.24
N LEU A 36 0.31 -0.15 -0.30
CA LEU A 36 -0.52 1.05 -0.39
C LEU A 36 0.35 2.32 -0.39
N LYS A 37 1.33 2.38 0.50
CA LYS A 37 2.26 3.51 0.66
C LYS A 37 3.09 3.72 -0.61
N GLU A 38 3.62 2.65 -1.19
CA GLU A 38 4.45 2.77 -2.39
C GLU A 38 3.63 3.24 -3.61
N HIS A 39 2.42 2.70 -3.80
CA HIS A 39 1.51 3.18 -4.85
C HIS A 39 1.17 4.66 -4.66
N ASN A 40 0.82 5.08 -3.44
CA ASN A 40 0.48 6.47 -3.15
C ASN A 40 1.68 7.41 -3.27
N LYS A 41 2.89 6.96 -2.94
CA LYS A 41 4.14 7.70 -3.16
C LYS A 41 4.37 7.97 -4.65
N TYR A 42 4.28 6.96 -5.51
CA TYR A 42 4.42 7.15 -6.96
C TYR A 42 3.32 8.04 -7.54
N ARG A 43 2.07 7.86 -7.12
CA ARG A 43 0.94 8.71 -7.53
C ARG A 43 1.15 10.18 -7.15
N ARG A 44 1.65 10.46 -5.95
CA ARG A 44 1.97 11.81 -5.47
C ARG A 44 3.16 12.43 -6.22
N ARG A 45 4.18 11.65 -6.52
CA ARG A 45 5.31 12.12 -7.32
C ARG A 45 4.88 12.39 -8.77
N LEU A 46 4.00 11.57 -9.33
CA LEU A 46 3.45 11.76 -10.67
C LEU A 46 2.59 13.03 -10.76
N SER A 47 1.78 13.33 -9.73
CA SER A 47 0.99 14.57 -9.71
C SER A 47 1.86 15.83 -9.70
N LYS A 48 3.10 15.71 -9.20
CA LYS A 48 4.11 16.78 -9.17
C LYS A 48 5.05 16.78 -10.38
N GLY A 49 4.91 15.83 -11.32
CA GLY A 49 5.82 15.70 -12.46
C GLY A 49 7.24 15.26 -12.06
N LEU A 50 7.37 14.55 -10.93
CA LEU A 50 8.64 14.07 -10.38
C LEU A 50 8.91 12.59 -10.69
N GLU A 51 8.01 11.92 -11.42
CA GLU A 51 8.19 10.53 -11.80
C GLU A 51 9.02 10.39 -13.07
N THR A 52 9.97 9.44 -13.05
CA THR A 52 10.86 9.18 -14.18
C THR A 52 10.17 8.28 -15.19
N GLY A 53 10.01 8.78 -16.42
CA GLY A 53 9.63 7.97 -17.57
C GLY A 53 10.87 7.38 -18.27
N LYS A 54 10.65 6.73 -19.42
CA LYS A 54 11.73 6.06 -20.18
C LYS A 54 12.88 7.00 -20.58
N THR A 55 12.59 8.26 -20.89
CA THR A 55 13.58 9.22 -21.43
C THR A 55 13.63 10.54 -20.67
N LYS A 56 12.55 10.90 -19.96
CA LYS A 56 12.39 12.17 -19.24
C LYS A 56 11.37 12.01 -18.12
N LEU A 57 11.27 13.02 -17.26
CA LEU A 57 10.19 13.10 -16.27
C LEU A 57 8.82 13.09 -16.97
N LEU A 58 7.88 12.37 -16.37
CA LEU A 58 6.49 12.35 -16.78
C LEU A 58 5.84 13.72 -16.50
N PRO A 59 4.93 14.19 -17.37
CA PRO A 59 4.24 15.45 -17.12
C PRO A 59 3.38 15.34 -15.85
N PRO A 60 3.22 16.44 -15.09
CA PRO A 60 2.38 16.44 -13.91
C PRO A 60 0.93 16.12 -14.29
N ALA A 61 0.34 15.16 -13.58
CA ALA A 61 -1.05 14.77 -13.77
C ALA A 61 -1.98 15.46 -12.76
N LYS A 62 -3.16 15.88 -13.23
CA LYS A 62 -4.21 16.48 -12.41
C LYS A 62 -5.22 15.41 -11.96
N ASN A 63 -5.94 15.66 -10.88
CA ASN A 63 -7.02 14.78 -10.37
C ASN A 63 -6.56 13.36 -10.03
N ILE A 64 -5.34 13.22 -9.49
CA ILE A 64 -4.85 11.94 -8.96
C ILE A 64 -5.37 11.79 -7.53
N ASN A 65 -6.30 10.85 -7.33
CA ASN A 65 -6.80 10.50 -6.00
C ASN A 65 -5.80 9.66 -5.22
N GLU A 66 -5.78 9.82 -3.90
CA GLU A 66 -5.14 8.87 -3.01
C GLU A 66 -5.86 7.52 -3.04
N LEU A 67 -5.12 6.43 -3.00
CA LEU A 67 -5.71 5.10 -2.89
C LEU A 67 -5.96 4.78 -1.41
N SER A 68 -7.04 4.08 -1.16
CA SER A 68 -7.27 3.33 0.08
C SER A 68 -7.27 1.83 -0.22
N TRP A 69 -6.97 1.02 0.79
CA TRP A 69 -7.05 -0.42 0.67
C TRP A 69 -8.51 -0.89 0.78
N ASP A 70 -8.92 -1.84 -0.06
CA ASP A 70 -10.24 -2.48 -0.03
C ASP A 70 -10.08 -3.99 0.04
N CYS A 71 -10.57 -4.60 1.13
CA CYS A 71 -10.46 -6.03 1.36
C CYS A 71 -11.26 -6.89 0.36
N ASN A 72 -12.30 -6.34 -0.29
CA ASN A 72 -13.06 -7.07 -1.31
C ASN A 72 -12.27 -7.15 -2.62
N ILE A 73 -11.61 -6.06 -3.01
CA ILE A 73 -10.71 -6.06 -4.17
C ILE A 73 -9.53 -7.00 -3.91
N GLU A 74 -8.97 -6.99 -2.70
CA GLU A 74 -7.93 -7.93 -2.28
C GLU A 74 -8.40 -9.39 -2.41
N ALA A 75 -9.62 -9.71 -1.96
CA ALA A 75 -10.16 -11.06 -2.06
C ALA A 75 -10.29 -11.53 -3.52
N LEU A 76 -10.71 -10.65 -4.42
CA LEU A 76 -10.79 -10.95 -5.85
C LEU A 76 -9.40 -11.17 -6.46
N ALA A 77 -8.42 -10.33 -6.12
CA ALA A 77 -7.04 -10.52 -6.55
C ALA A 77 -6.45 -11.84 -6.03
N PHE A 78 -6.74 -12.17 -4.76
CA PHE A 78 -6.31 -13.41 -4.14
C PHE A 78 -6.89 -14.65 -4.83
N GLN A 79 -8.18 -14.64 -5.21
CA GLN A 79 -8.79 -15.74 -5.96
C GLN A 79 -8.07 -16.02 -7.28
N GLN A 80 -7.56 -14.99 -7.94
CA GLN A 80 -6.81 -15.13 -9.19
C GLN A 80 -5.37 -15.58 -8.94
N ALA A 81 -4.74 -15.09 -7.86
CA ALA A 81 -3.41 -15.55 -7.47
C ALA A 81 -3.38 -17.05 -7.17
N LEU A 82 -4.46 -17.60 -6.59
CA LEU A 82 -4.59 -19.03 -6.30
C LEU A 82 -4.54 -19.93 -7.55
N THR A 83 -4.86 -19.41 -8.73
CA THR A 83 -4.81 -20.21 -9.96
C THR A 83 -3.39 -20.38 -10.51
N CYS A 84 -2.42 -19.62 -9.98
CA CYS A 84 -1.03 -19.58 -10.45
C CYS A 84 -0.89 -19.42 -11.98
N LYS A 85 -1.86 -18.74 -12.61
CA LYS A 85 -1.91 -18.53 -14.06
C LYS A 85 -1.17 -17.24 -14.41
N ASP A 86 -0.36 -17.29 -15.46
CA ASP A 86 0.33 -16.12 -16.01
C ASP A 86 -0.09 -15.88 -17.49
N PRO A 87 -0.79 -14.77 -17.81
CA PRO A 87 -1.25 -13.73 -16.89
C PRO A 87 -2.51 -14.14 -16.11
N PRO A 88 -2.72 -13.58 -14.90
CA PRO A 88 -3.95 -13.80 -14.15
C PRO A 88 -5.16 -13.20 -14.89
N THR A 89 -6.35 -13.75 -14.65
CA THR A 89 -7.58 -13.16 -15.19
C THR A 89 -7.93 -11.93 -14.36
N VAL A 90 -8.10 -10.76 -14.97
CA VAL A 90 -8.48 -9.55 -14.23
C VAL A 90 -9.98 -9.64 -13.86
N PRO A 91 -10.34 -9.67 -12.57
CA PRO A 91 -11.74 -9.71 -12.17
C PRO A 91 -12.42 -8.36 -12.44
N ALA A 92 -13.70 -8.38 -12.78
CA ALA A 92 -14.47 -7.14 -12.88
C ALA A 92 -14.48 -6.43 -11.50
N PRO A 93 -14.31 -5.10 -11.44
CA PRO A 93 -14.42 -4.38 -10.19
C PRO A 93 -15.82 -4.62 -9.59
N PRO A 94 -15.94 -4.76 -8.26
CA PRO A 94 -17.24 -4.80 -7.62
C PRO A 94 -18.06 -3.56 -8.00
N ASN A 95 -19.34 -3.72 -8.35
CA ASN A 95 -20.29 -2.61 -8.52
C ASN A 95 -20.71 -2.04 -7.16
N VAL A 96 -19.72 -1.53 -6.43
CA VAL A 96 -19.89 -0.90 -5.12
C VAL A 96 -19.28 0.49 -5.23
N ALA A 97 -19.87 1.48 -4.55
CA ALA A 97 -19.28 2.79 -4.43
C ALA A 97 -17.92 2.68 -3.71
N HIS A 98 -16.85 2.60 -4.50
CA HIS A 98 -15.49 2.57 -3.97
C HIS A 98 -15.18 3.92 -3.34
N LYS A 99 -14.69 3.90 -2.10
CA LYS A 99 -14.11 5.09 -1.47
C LYS A 99 -12.79 5.37 -2.19
N PHE A 100 -12.85 6.07 -3.30
CA PHE A 100 -11.65 6.69 -3.86
C PHE A 100 -11.16 7.69 -2.81
N GLY A 101 -9.89 7.62 -2.43
CA GLY A 101 -9.34 8.49 -1.39
C GLY A 101 -9.43 9.96 -1.79
N VAL A 102 -9.13 10.84 -0.83
CA VAL A 102 -9.11 12.29 -1.07
C VAL A 102 -8.17 12.65 -2.23
N ALA A 103 -8.51 13.72 -2.94
CA ALA A 103 -7.62 14.25 -3.97
C ALA A 103 -6.24 14.51 -3.35
N MET A 104 -5.18 14.01 -3.97
CA MET A 104 -3.81 14.30 -3.52
C MET A 104 -3.56 15.78 -3.81
N GLU A 105 -3.74 16.62 -2.80
CA GLU A 105 -3.55 18.06 -2.93
C GLU A 105 -2.10 18.37 -3.31
N LYS A 106 -1.93 19.46 -4.09
CA LYS A 106 -0.67 19.82 -4.75
C LYS A 106 0.43 20.17 -3.74
#